data_AF-A0A4Q4XCM1-F1
#
_entry.id   AF-A0A4Q4XCM1-F1
#
_cell.length_a   1.000
_cell.length_b   1.000
_cell.length_c   1.000
_cell.angle_alpha   90.00
_cell.angle_beta   90.00
_cell.angle_gamma   90.00
#
_symmetry.space_group_name_H-M   'P 1'
#
loop_
_entity.id
_entity.type
_entity.pdbx_description
1 polymer ?
#
loop_
_entity_poly.entity_id
_entity_poly.type
_entity_poly.pdbx_seq_one_letter_code
_entity_poly.pdbx_strand_id
1 'polypeptide(L)'
;MCSDNLETAGLEPDYDLPWGTLMQRLIRFLLGDHVSVNTWDNKEVAVIKSKGSILGKVSKVEANIDLGGGQNVEAIFENTSNQPGCIRNGSARWTIQTSAKSTQKGDIICLFQGAPMPAIVRLREDYFSIVMIAAIPPERIQTKNGVIKWSELSQSTSFARDFLLVWDYDISSEKFQGPGKYDTFMRINNLQSEDSEMGFDGQLSNATRIWNISLILGDLGEHQKAGETLREAIEGYGMTYREDHRLTLNGRYGVTPLLWAAGNGNRAMVNFLLTTGDVDVNVKDNHGWTPLLWAAQNGDEAIVKQLLATGKADINSKDYKYGRTPLSWAAERGHEAIVKQLLATGKADINLKDENGRTPLSWAAEKGHEAVVKQLLATGKADINLMDTSGRTPRSLAAENGHEAVAKLLLLPRLRRIGGRWLN
;
A
#
# COMPACT_ATOMS: atom_id res chain seq x y z
N MET A 1 28.96 19.14 12.93
CA MET A 1 29.75 17.98 12.49
C MET A 1 31.22 18.31 12.74
N CYS A 2 31.84 17.67 13.73
CA CYS A 2 33.25 17.86 14.05
C CYS A 2 34.09 16.93 13.16
N SER A 3 34.74 17.51 12.16
CA SER A 3 35.93 16.94 11.54
C SER A 3 36.77 18.13 11.12
N ASP A 4 37.81 18.40 11.90
CA ASP A 4 38.77 19.45 11.65
C ASP A 4 39.59 19.08 10.41
N ASN A 5 39.29 19.79 9.31
CA ASN A 5 40.08 20.07 8.10
C ASN A 5 39.29 19.82 6.80
N LEU A 6 38.54 20.86 6.39
CA LEU A 6 37.68 20.88 5.20
C LEU A 6 38.45 20.71 3.87
N GLU A 7 39.76 21.03 3.86
CA GLU A 7 40.62 20.94 2.67
C GLU A 7 40.85 19.49 2.22
N THR A 8 40.97 18.54 3.15
CA THR A 8 41.16 17.12 2.83
C THR A 8 39.94 16.45 2.18
N ALA A 9 38.76 17.08 2.24
CA ALA A 9 37.53 16.58 1.63
C ALA A 9 37.22 17.21 0.25
N GLY A 10 38.06 18.12 -0.26
CA GLY A 10 37.77 18.86 -1.49
C GLY A 10 36.55 19.80 -1.35
N LEU A 11 36.24 20.20 -0.12
CA LEU A 11 35.11 21.07 0.21
C LEU A 11 35.68 22.43 0.63
N GLU A 12 36.15 23.22 -0.33
CA GLU A 12 36.46 24.62 -0.04
C GLU A 12 35.15 25.35 0.32
N PRO A 13 35.07 26.04 1.46
CA PRO A 13 33.89 26.81 1.81
C PRO A 13 33.78 28.03 0.88
N ASP A 14 32.84 27.96 -0.05
CA ASP A 14 32.41 29.07 -0.89
C ASP A 14 31.37 29.91 -0.12
N TYR A 15 31.83 30.97 0.53
CA TYR A 15 30.98 31.88 1.30
C TYR A 15 30.16 32.84 0.43
N ASP A 16 30.45 32.90 -0.88
CA ASP A 16 29.66 33.67 -1.84
C ASP A 16 28.45 32.87 -2.36
N LEU A 17 28.40 31.56 -2.08
CA LEU A 17 27.31 30.69 -2.47
C LEU A 17 26.03 31.03 -1.68
N PRO A 18 24.91 31.38 -2.35
CA PRO A 18 23.65 31.63 -1.66
C PRO A 18 23.19 30.41 -0.85
N TRP A 19 22.67 30.65 0.35
CA TRP A 19 22.23 29.59 1.26
C TRP A 19 21.23 28.61 0.62
N GLY A 20 20.26 29.11 -0.15
CA GLY A 20 19.29 28.28 -0.83
C GLY A 20 19.95 27.33 -1.83
N THR A 21 21.03 27.75 -2.48
CA THR A 21 21.83 26.89 -3.37
C THR A 21 22.59 25.82 -2.60
N LEU A 22 23.24 26.21 -1.49
CA LEU A 22 23.94 25.27 -0.61
C LEU A 22 22.98 24.21 -0.05
N MET A 23 21.81 24.63 0.43
CA MET A 23 20.78 23.76 0.98
C MET A 23 20.24 22.78 -0.07
N GLN A 24 20.03 23.23 -1.31
CA GLN A 24 19.67 22.32 -2.40
C GLN A 24 20.74 21.27 -2.67
N ARG A 25 22.02 21.66 -2.70
CA ARG A 25 23.14 20.71 -2.87
C ARG A 25 23.18 19.69 -1.74
N LEU A 26 23.00 20.15 -0.50
CA LEU A 26 22.93 19.27 0.67
C LEU A 26 21.77 18.28 0.57
N ILE A 27 20.58 18.75 0.21
CA ILE A 27 19.40 17.88 0.09
C ILE A 27 19.59 16.84 -1.00
N ARG A 28 20.12 17.21 -2.17
CA ARG A 28 20.40 16.25 -3.26
C ARG A 28 21.48 15.26 -2.87
N PHE A 29 22.50 15.70 -2.14
CA PHE A 29 23.51 14.79 -1.59
C PHE A 29 22.90 13.75 -0.63
N LEU A 30 21.97 14.18 0.22
CA LEU A 30 21.38 13.31 1.25
C LEU A 30 20.21 12.45 0.75
N LEU A 31 19.40 12.94 -0.19
CA LEU A 31 18.18 12.29 -0.68
C LEU A 31 18.28 11.79 -2.13
N GLY A 32 19.38 12.06 -2.82
CA GLY A 32 19.61 11.74 -4.21
C GLY A 32 19.13 12.83 -5.18
N ASP A 33 19.59 12.75 -6.44
CA ASP A 33 19.30 13.77 -7.47
C ASP A 33 17.88 13.70 -8.03
N HIS A 34 17.10 12.67 -7.68
CA HIS A 34 15.74 12.46 -8.18
C HIS A 34 14.67 13.29 -7.44
N VAL A 35 15.07 14.09 -6.45
CA VAL A 35 14.15 14.92 -5.67
C VAL A 35 14.00 16.31 -6.30
N SER A 36 12.77 16.83 -6.28
CA SER A 36 12.50 18.23 -6.58
C SER A 36 12.59 19.03 -5.28
N VAL A 37 13.35 20.13 -5.28
CA VAL A 37 13.65 20.92 -4.09
C VAL A 37 13.42 22.39 -4.39
N ASN A 38 12.58 23.03 -3.58
CA ASN A 38 12.40 24.47 -3.55
C ASN A 38 13.00 25.01 -2.24
N THR A 39 13.88 26.00 -2.35
CA THR A 39 14.53 26.71 -1.24
C THR A 39 14.40 28.21 -1.43
N TRP A 40 14.65 28.98 -0.37
CA TRP A 40 14.59 30.42 -0.39
C TRP A 40 15.82 30.98 0.33
N ASP A 41 16.63 31.81 -0.32
CA ASP A 41 17.93 32.27 0.24
C ASP A 41 17.81 33.04 1.56
N ASN A 42 16.64 33.65 1.82
CA ASN A 42 16.34 34.40 3.04
C ASN A 42 15.74 33.53 4.16
N LYS A 43 15.60 32.22 3.96
CA LYS A 43 14.96 31.29 4.90
C LYS A 43 15.71 29.97 4.93
N GLU A 44 15.88 29.38 6.12
CA GLU A 44 16.44 28.04 6.24
C GLU A 44 15.39 26.94 6.05
N VAL A 45 14.59 27.06 4.99
CA VAL A 45 13.45 26.19 4.68
C VAL A 45 13.61 25.57 3.30
N ALA A 46 13.26 24.29 3.20
CA ALA A 46 13.14 23.56 1.96
C ALA A 46 11.81 22.80 1.87
N VAL A 47 11.20 22.85 0.69
CA VAL A 47 10.07 21.99 0.31
C VAL A 47 10.59 20.97 -0.70
N ILE A 48 10.39 19.69 -0.41
CA ILE A 48 10.99 18.59 -1.16
C ILE A 48 9.88 17.65 -1.63
N LYS A 49 9.80 17.42 -2.94
CA LYS A 49 8.95 16.38 -3.53
C LYS A 49 9.81 15.18 -3.88
N SER A 50 9.46 14.02 -3.37
CA SER A 50 10.20 12.78 -3.61
C SER A 50 9.26 11.59 -3.65
N LYS A 51 9.69 10.53 -4.34
CA LYS A 51 9.08 9.21 -4.18
C LYS A 51 9.70 8.51 -2.98
N GLY A 52 8.89 7.79 -2.22
CA GLY A 52 9.35 7.09 -1.03
C GLY A 52 8.65 5.76 -0.80
N SER A 53 9.23 5.02 0.14
CA SER A 53 8.65 3.82 0.73
C SER A 53 8.71 3.93 2.25
N ILE A 54 7.66 3.45 2.90
CA ILE A 54 7.59 3.39 4.35
C ILE A 54 8.28 2.11 4.80
N LEU A 55 9.22 2.24 5.71
CA LEU A 55 9.93 1.10 6.28
C LEU A 55 9.43 0.72 7.66
N GLY A 56 8.84 1.66 8.40
CA GLY A 56 8.29 1.41 9.72
C GLY A 56 8.00 2.69 10.50
N LYS A 57 7.97 2.55 11.83
CA LYS A 57 7.54 3.60 12.75
C LYS A 57 8.38 3.60 14.02
N VAL A 58 8.59 4.79 14.58
CA VAL A 58 9.24 4.96 15.88
C VAL A 58 8.33 4.46 16.97
N SER A 59 8.80 3.44 17.69
CA SER A 59 8.02 2.74 18.72
C SER A 59 8.21 3.33 20.11
N LYS A 60 9.45 3.71 20.44
CA LYS A 60 9.86 4.22 21.73
C LYS A 60 11.02 5.20 21.57
N VAL A 61 11.03 6.24 22.38
CA VAL A 61 12.11 7.23 22.44
C VAL A 61 12.64 7.21 23.87
N GLU A 62 13.94 6.95 24.02
CA GLU A 62 14.62 6.94 25.31
C GLU A 62 15.61 8.10 25.36
N ALA A 63 15.48 8.96 26.37
CA ALA A 63 16.46 10.01 26.62
C ALA A 63 17.73 9.38 27.19
N ASN A 64 18.88 9.61 26.55
CA ASN A 64 20.16 9.18 27.09
C ASN A 64 20.74 10.37 27.89
N ILE A 65 20.87 10.21 29.20
CA ILE A 65 21.28 11.30 30.11
C ILE A 65 22.81 11.48 30.11
N ASP A 66 23.56 10.52 29.55
CA ASP A 66 25.01 10.51 29.69
C ASP A 66 25.74 11.15 28.50
N LEU A 67 26.42 12.26 28.81
CA LEU A 67 27.52 12.92 28.09
C LEU A 67 27.20 13.48 26.67
N GLY A 68 26.19 14.35 26.56
CA GLY A 68 26.10 15.27 25.41
C GLY A 68 24.71 15.64 24.91
N GLY A 69 23.63 15.16 25.54
CA GLY A 69 22.24 15.51 25.17
C GLY A 69 21.65 14.74 23.98
N GLY A 70 22.27 13.64 23.55
CA GLY A 70 21.73 12.77 22.50
C GLY A 70 20.54 11.91 22.98
N GLN A 71 19.55 11.66 22.12
CA GLN A 71 18.47 10.71 22.40
C GLN A 71 18.75 9.39 21.68
N ASN A 72 18.43 8.28 22.34
CA ASN A 72 18.40 6.96 21.71
C ASN A 72 16.95 6.65 21.33
N VAL A 73 16.70 6.50 20.03
CA VAL A 73 15.36 6.15 19.55
C VAL A 73 15.32 4.67 19.22
N GLU A 74 14.37 3.93 19.79
CA GLU A 74 14.05 2.57 19.39
C GLU A 74 13.00 2.61 18.27
N ALA A 75 13.50 2.48 17.05
CA ALA A 75 12.71 2.34 15.84
C ALA A 75 12.38 0.85 15.61
N ILE A 76 11.13 0.57 15.21
CA ILE A 76 10.74 -0.75 14.72
C ILE A 76 10.42 -0.62 13.23
N PHE A 77 11.17 -1.36 12.41
CA PHE A 77 10.83 -1.56 11.01
C PHE A 77 9.63 -2.50 10.91
N GLU A 78 8.42 -1.96 10.95
CA GLU A 78 7.17 -2.69 10.71
C GLU A 78 6.57 -2.18 9.40
N ASN A 79 6.88 -2.85 8.29
CA ASN A 79 6.28 -2.56 7.00
C ASN A 79 5.13 -3.56 6.74
N THR A 80 3.91 -3.03 6.57
CA THR A 80 2.73 -3.84 6.23
C THR A 80 2.42 -3.84 4.73
N SER A 81 3.24 -3.14 3.93
CA SER A 81 3.06 -3.03 2.48
C SER A 81 3.23 -4.38 1.79
N ASN A 82 2.23 -4.73 0.96
CA ASN A 82 2.24 -5.93 0.14
C ASN A 82 3.12 -5.81 -1.12
N GLN A 83 3.86 -4.71 -1.29
CA GLN A 83 4.61 -4.45 -2.51
C GLN A 83 5.80 -5.41 -2.72
N PRO A 84 6.12 -5.75 -3.98
CA PRO A 84 7.30 -6.54 -4.31
C PRO A 84 8.58 -5.85 -3.82
N GLY A 85 9.46 -6.60 -3.15
CA GLY A 85 10.77 -6.13 -2.69
C GLY A 85 10.81 -5.45 -1.31
N CYS A 86 9.67 -5.33 -0.62
CA CYS A 86 9.62 -4.81 0.75
C CYS A 86 9.70 -5.93 1.81
N ILE A 87 10.17 -5.60 3.02
CA ILE A 87 10.10 -6.52 4.17
C ILE A 87 8.63 -6.81 4.48
N ARG A 88 8.20 -8.05 4.25
CA ARG A 88 6.92 -8.54 4.75
C ARG A 88 7.08 -9.05 6.17
N ASN A 89 6.40 -8.43 7.12
CA ASN A 89 6.32 -8.91 8.50
C ASN A 89 7.69 -9.14 9.19
N GLY A 90 8.73 -8.40 8.81
CA GLY A 90 9.96 -8.33 9.59
C GLY A 90 9.84 -7.23 10.62
N SER A 91 10.58 -7.37 11.72
CA SER A 91 10.71 -6.38 12.77
C SER A 91 12.19 -6.31 13.10
N ALA A 92 12.82 -5.16 12.86
CA ALA A 92 14.16 -4.90 13.35
C ALA A 92 14.11 -3.73 14.32
N ARG A 93 14.71 -3.96 15.50
CA ARG A 93 15.00 -2.92 16.47
C ARG A 93 16.22 -2.15 15.98
N TRP A 94 16.07 -0.84 15.92
CA TRP A 94 17.13 0.04 15.48
C TRP A 94 17.29 1.18 16.46
N THR A 95 18.51 1.34 16.98
CA THR A 95 18.87 2.46 17.86
C THR A 95 19.51 3.56 17.03
N ILE A 96 18.89 4.74 17.04
CA ILE A 96 19.36 5.92 16.30
C ILE A 96 19.84 6.96 17.31
N GLN A 97 21.06 7.47 17.15
CA GLN A 97 21.51 8.67 17.84
C GLN A 97 20.94 9.88 17.13
N THR A 98 20.01 10.59 17.78
CA THR A 98 19.32 11.73 17.16
C THR A 98 20.18 12.99 17.18
N SER A 99 20.01 13.83 16.15
CA SER A 99 20.48 15.22 16.15
C SER A 99 19.55 16.11 17.00
N ALA A 100 19.75 17.45 16.96
CA ALA A 100 19.08 18.45 17.79
C ALA A 100 17.53 18.46 17.75
N LYS A 101 16.86 17.76 16.83
CA LYS A 101 15.40 17.69 16.76
C LYS A 101 14.85 16.47 17.51
N SER A 102 13.89 16.71 18.40
CA SER A 102 13.27 15.64 19.20
C SER A 102 12.40 14.73 18.34
N THR A 103 12.85 13.48 18.20
CA THR A 103 12.06 12.41 17.60
C THR A 103 10.96 12.01 18.57
N GLN A 104 9.79 11.63 18.07
CA GLN A 104 8.64 11.28 18.86
C GLN A 104 8.16 9.87 18.53
N LYS A 105 7.53 9.22 19.52
CA LYS A 105 6.77 8.00 19.26
C LYS A 105 5.68 8.34 18.24
N GLY A 106 5.65 7.61 17.14
CA GLY A 106 4.74 7.92 16.05
C GLY A 106 5.41 8.34 14.75
N ASP A 107 6.62 8.89 14.83
CA ASP A 107 7.36 9.33 13.65
C ASP A 107 7.63 8.14 12.70
N ILE A 108 7.61 8.42 11.41
CA ILE A 108 7.64 7.42 10.35
C ILE A 108 9.06 7.33 9.79
N ILE A 109 9.49 6.10 9.52
CA ILE A 109 10.80 5.82 8.92
C ILE A 109 10.58 5.55 7.44
N CYS A 110 11.16 6.37 6.59
CA CYS A 110 10.99 6.30 5.15
C CYS A 110 12.34 6.16 4.43
N LEU A 111 12.35 5.41 3.34
CA LEU A 111 13.44 5.47 2.36
C LEU A 111 12.94 6.21 1.13
N PHE A 112 13.67 7.23 0.71
CA PHE A 112 13.36 8.02 -0.47
C PHE A 112 14.16 7.53 -1.68
N GLN A 113 13.57 7.68 -2.87
CA GLN A 113 14.17 7.21 -4.11
C GLN A 113 15.49 7.94 -4.36
N GLY A 114 16.59 7.17 -4.44
CA GLY A 114 17.93 7.70 -4.62
C GLY A 114 18.66 8.05 -3.31
N ALA A 115 17.99 8.00 -2.16
CA ALA A 115 18.62 8.24 -0.88
C ALA A 115 19.46 7.02 -0.44
N PRO A 116 20.72 7.21 -0.01
CA PRO A 116 21.56 6.12 0.49
C PRO A 116 21.12 5.64 1.89
N MET A 117 20.45 6.51 2.65
CA MET A 117 20.03 6.27 4.03
C MET A 117 18.55 6.61 4.21
N PRO A 118 17.85 5.93 5.14
CA PRO A 118 16.49 6.28 5.50
C PRO A 118 16.44 7.56 6.33
N ALA A 119 15.29 8.20 6.25
CA ALA A 119 14.93 9.42 6.94
C ALA A 119 13.80 9.16 7.94
N ILE A 120 13.79 9.93 9.03
CA ILE A 120 12.67 10.00 9.96
C ILE A 120 11.86 11.24 9.63
N VAL A 121 10.56 11.05 9.42
CA VAL A 121 9.62 12.12 9.10
C VAL A 121 8.42 12.08 10.04
N ARG A 122 7.85 13.24 10.30
CA ARG A 122 6.64 13.39 11.09
C ARG A 122 5.46 13.67 10.17
N LEU A 123 4.42 12.84 10.27
CA LEU A 123 3.17 13.08 9.55
C LEU A 123 2.48 14.33 10.10
N ARG A 124 2.11 15.24 9.19
CA ARG A 124 1.22 16.38 9.43
C ARG A 124 -0.13 16.11 8.76
N GLU A 125 -1.00 17.11 8.74
CA GLU A 125 -2.36 16.95 8.22
C GLU A 125 -2.33 16.58 6.73
N ASP A 126 -1.57 17.33 5.92
CA ASP A 126 -1.45 17.16 4.47
C ASP A 126 0.02 17.21 3.96
N TYR A 127 1.02 17.06 4.83
CA TYR A 127 2.44 16.94 4.42
C TYR A 127 3.28 16.20 5.48
N PHE A 128 4.58 16.05 5.25
CA PHE A 128 5.51 15.45 6.21
C PHE A 128 6.61 16.43 6.60
N SER A 129 6.88 16.59 7.89
CA SER A 129 8.04 17.35 8.36
C SER A 129 9.26 16.44 8.46
N ILE A 130 10.40 16.87 7.95
CA ILE A 130 11.66 16.16 8.11
C ILE A 130 12.16 16.34 9.55
N VAL A 131 12.34 15.21 10.23
CA VAL A 131 12.95 15.14 11.57
C VAL A 131 14.45 14.84 11.43
N MET A 132 14.79 13.85 10.60
CA MET A 132 16.18 13.41 10.36
C MET A 132 16.31 12.82 8.95
N ILE A 133 17.41 13.09 8.24
CA ILE A 133 17.59 12.62 6.85
C ILE A 133 18.59 11.46 6.72
N ALA A 134 19.54 11.33 7.65
CA ALA A 134 20.66 10.39 7.53
C ALA A 134 20.74 9.45 8.74
N ALA A 135 19.69 8.67 8.97
CA ALA A 135 19.72 7.70 10.05
C ALA A 135 20.44 6.43 9.54
N ILE A 136 21.56 6.07 10.18
CA ILE A 136 22.42 4.94 9.78
C ILE A 136 21.70 3.60 10.01
N PRO A 137 21.26 2.89 8.96
CA PRO A 137 20.45 1.69 9.11
C PRO A 137 21.29 0.51 9.64
N PRO A 138 20.67 -0.49 10.29
CA PRO A 138 21.37 -1.71 10.66
C PRO A 138 21.81 -2.46 9.39
N GLU A 139 23.04 -2.97 9.38
CA GLU A 139 23.59 -3.69 8.21
C GLU A 139 22.75 -4.94 7.85
N ARG A 140 22.19 -5.59 8.88
CA ARG A 140 21.39 -6.82 8.77
C ARG A 140 20.04 -6.65 9.46
N ILE A 141 18.96 -6.95 8.75
CA ILE A 141 17.58 -6.87 9.22
C ILE A 141 17.00 -8.27 9.38
N GLN A 142 16.50 -8.59 10.57
CA GLN A 142 15.79 -9.85 10.81
C GLN A 142 14.36 -9.79 10.27
N THR A 143 13.96 -10.87 9.58
CA THR A 143 12.63 -11.08 9.03
C THR A 143 12.11 -12.45 9.43
N LYS A 144 10.80 -12.69 9.30
CA LYS A 144 10.20 -14.01 9.54
C LYS A 144 10.82 -15.14 8.70
N ASN A 145 11.44 -14.80 7.56
CA ASN A 145 11.97 -15.77 6.59
C ASN A 145 13.51 -15.83 6.59
N GLY A 146 14.19 -15.11 7.49
CA GLY A 146 15.66 -15.05 7.55
C GLY A 146 16.21 -13.64 7.77
N VAL A 147 17.48 -13.42 7.39
CA VAL A 147 18.17 -12.12 7.54
C VAL A 147 18.39 -11.50 6.17
N ILE A 148 18.02 -10.23 6.00
CA ILE A 148 18.22 -9.45 4.76
C ILE A 148 19.27 -8.39 5.01
N LYS A 149 20.18 -8.15 4.05
CA LYS A 149 21.14 -7.04 4.14
C LYS A 149 20.49 -5.73 3.72
N TRP A 150 20.90 -4.61 4.33
CA TRP A 150 20.40 -3.28 3.95
C TRP A 150 20.60 -2.99 2.45
N SER A 151 21.74 -3.34 1.88
CA SER A 151 22.04 -3.12 0.47
C SER A 151 21.09 -3.86 -0.48
N GLU A 152 20.64 -5.05 -0.11
CA GLU A 152 19.69 -5.84 -0.90
C GLU A 152 18.29 -5.26 -0.79
N LEU A 153 17.91 -4.80 0.42
CA LEU A 153 16.64 -4.13 0.65
C LEU A 153 16.54 -2.83 -0.16
N SER A 154 17.54 -1.95 -0.05
CA SER A 154 17.50 -0.64 -0.72
C SER A 154 17.42 -0.75 -2.24
N GLN A 155 18.08 -1.75 -2.83
CA GLN A 155 18.04 -2.01 -4.27
C GLN A 155 16.72 -2.64 -4.74
N SER A 156 16.08 -3.46 -3.91
CA SER A 156 14.82 -4.13 -4.25
C SER A 156 13.56 -3.33 -3.88
N THR A 157 13.71 -2.25 -3.11
CA THR A 157 12.59 -1.42 -2.65
C THR A 157 11.92 -0.71 -3.82
N SER A 158 10.60 -0.85 -3.92
CA SER A 158 9.77 -0.06 -4.84
C SER A 158 9.33 1.25 -4.17
N PHE A 159 9.39 2.36 -4.92
CA PHE A 159 9.10 3.71 -4.41
C PHE A 159 7.75 4.20 -4.90
N ALA A 160 6.71 3.75 -4.21
CA ALA A 160 5.36 3.85 -4.72
C ALA A 160 4.56 5.07 -4.31
N ARG A 161 5.02 5.77 -3.28
CA ARG A 161 4.30 6.86 -2.66
C ARG A 161 4.98 8.17 -3.03
N ASP A 162 4.16 9.14 -3.36
CA ASP A 162 4.63 10.51 -3.53
C ASP A 162 4.57 11.19 -2.16
N PHE A 163 5.69 11.80 -1.76
CA PHE A 163 5.85 12.53 -0.52
C PHE A 163 6.03 14.01 -0.81
N LEU A 164 5.34 14.84 -0.03
CA LEU A 164 5.66 16.24 0.14
C LEU A 164 6.31 16.42 1.51
N LEU A 165 7.61 16.70 1.50
CA LEU A 165 8.41 16.88 2.69
C LEU A 165 8.71 18.37 2.90
N VAL A 166 8.73 18.78 4.15
CA VAL A 166 9.13 20.13 4.55
C VAL A 166 10.27 20.00 5.54
N TRP A 167 11.39 20.62 5.21
CA TRP A 167 12.53 20.76 6.10
C TRP A 167 12.70 22.21 6.49
N ASP A 168 12.41 22.51 7.75
CA ASP A 168 12.73 23.80 8.36
C ASP A 168 13.92 23.61 9.31
N TYR A 169 15.06 24.24 9.04
CA TYR A 169 16.30 24.05 9.79
C TYR A 169 16.28 24.80 11.14
N ASP A 170 15.64 25.97 11.19
CA ASP A 170 15.75 26.96 12.28
C ASP A 170 14.67 26.79 13.37
N ILE A 171 13.63 25.98 13.13
CA ILE A 171 12.55 25.80 14.10
C ILE A 171 13.05 25.09 15.39
N SER A 172 13.16 25.88 16.45
CA SER A 172 13.01 25.43 17.84
C SER A 172 11.66 24.72 17.99
N SER A 173 11.69 23.52 18.52
CA SER A 173 10.70 22.45 18.32
C SER A 173 9.23 22.74 18.71
N GLU A 174 8.85 23.92 19.20
CA GLU A 174 7.56 24.16 19.89
C GLU A 174 6.41 24.66 18.99
N LYS A 175 6.67 25.54 18.00
CA LYS A 175 5.60 26.21 17.24
C LYS A 175 4.73 25.30 16.37
N PHE A 176 5.26 24.12 16.00
CA PHE A 176 4.57 23.16 15.14
C PHE A 176 4.42 21.79 15.82
N GLN A 177 4.29 21.68 17.14
CA GLN A 177 4.04 20.37 17.77
C GLN A 177 2.61 19.84 17.57
N GLY A 178 1.73 20.57 16.85
CA GLY A 178 0.35 20.18 16.57
C GLY A 178 0.10 19.70 15.12
N PRO A 179 -1.15 19.31 14.82
CA PRO A 179 -1.62 19.20 13.44
C PRO A 179 -1.44 20.55 12.74
N GLY A 180 -1.07 20.53 11.46
CA GLY A 180 -0.85 21.73 10.67
C GLY A 180 -0.94 21.45 9.19
N LYS A 181 -1.53 22.41 8.46
CA LYS A 181 -1.71 22.37 7.02
C LYS A 181 -0.51 22.97 6.29
N TYR A 182 -0.18 22.43 5.13
CA TYR A 182 0.87 22.91 4.25
C TYR A 182 0.67 24.39 3.90
N ASP A 183 -0.55 24.77 3.51
CA ASP A 183 -0.84 26.15 3.12
C ASP A 183 -0.67 27.13 4.30
N THR A 184 -0.96 26.67 5.52
CA THR A 184 -0.71 27.45 6.75
C THR A 184 0.79 27.60 6.99
N PHE A 185 1.57 26.53 6.82
CA PHE A 185 3.03 26.57 6.91
C PHE A 185 3.63 27.55 5.90
N MET A 186 3.21 27.48 4.63
CA MET A 186 3.70 28.36 3.56
C MET A 186 3.38 29.82 3.87
N ARG A 187 2.15 30.12 4.32
CA ARG A 187 1.72 31.46 4.71
C ARG A 187 2.53 32.02 5.88
N ILE A 188 2.72 31.24 6.96
CA ILE A 188 3.45 31.69 8.15
C ILE A 188 4.90 32.07 7.80
N ASN A 189 5.50 31.36 6.86
CA ASN A 189 6.87 31.61 6.42
C ASN A 189 6.98 32.66 5.29
N ASN A 190 5.86 33.24 4.86
CA ASN A 190 5.77 34.15 3.70
C ASN A 190 6.37 33.54 2.43
N LEU A 191 6.13 32.24 2.20
CA LEU A 191 6.61 31.50 1.04
C LEU A 191 5.51 31.39 -0.01
N GLN A 192 5.90 31.44 -1.29
CA GLN A 192 5.02 31.18 -2.42
C GLN A 192 5.57 29.99 -3.21
N SER A 193 4.72 28.98 -3.43
CA SER A 193 4.94 27.86 -4.34
C SER A 193 3.70 27.66 -5.20
N GLU A 194 3.84 27.04 -6.38
CA GLU A 194 2.72 26.62 -7.24
C GLU A 194 1.67 25.82 -6.46
N ASP A 195 2.07 25.05 -5.44
CA ASP A 195 1.16 24.21 -4.65
C ASP A 195 0.42 24.92 -3.51
N SER A 196 0.71 26.21 -3.27
CA SER A 196 0.19 27.00 -2.13
C SER A 196 -0.94 27.96 -2.49
N GLU A 197 -1.44 27.92 -3.73
CA GLU A 197 -2.49 28.82 -4.20
C GLU A 197 -3.83 28.59 -3.47
N MET A 198 -4.40 29.60 -2.81
CA MET A 198 -5.70 29.46 -2.12
C MET A 198 -6.92 29.35 -3.06
N GLY A 199 -6.71 29.15 -4.37
CA GLY A 199 -7.74 29.00 -5.39
C GLY A 199 -8.21 27.55 -5.59
N PHE A 200 -8.98 27.32 -6.65
CA PHE A 200 -9.45 25.97 -7.04
C PHE A 200 -8.29 24.96 -7.19
N ASP A 201 -7.14 25.40 -7.72
CA ASP A 201 -5.99 24.52 -7.96
C ASP A 201 -5.28 24.09 -6.66
N GLY A 202 -5.20 24.96 -5.64
CA GLY A 202 -4.65 24.54 -4.35
C GLY A 202 -5.60 23.68 -3.52
N GLN A 203 -6.93 23.80 -3.67
CA GLN A 203 -7.85 22.82 -3.10
C GLN A 203 -7.62 21.43 -3.70
N LEU A 204 -7.34 21.35 -5.00
CA LEU A 204 -6.98 20.12 -5.69
C LEU A 204 -5.62 19.58 -5.22
N SER A 205 -4.63 20.44 -5.07
CA SER A 205 -3.32 20.09 -4.52
C SER A 205 -3.45 19.53 -3.10
N ASN A 206 -4.24 20.19 -2.24
CA ASN A 206 -4.50 19.72 -0.88
C ASN A 206 -5.21 18.36 -0.86
N ALA A 207 -6.30 18.19 -1.61
CA ALA A 207 -6.99 16.91 -1.71
C ALA A 207 -6.06 15.78 -2.17
N THR A 208 -5.16 16.07 -3.11
CA THR A 208 -4.14 15.13 -3.60
C THR A 208 -3.11 14.78 -2.53
N ARG A 209 -2.69 15.73 -1.71
CA ARG A 209 -1.77 15.47 -0.59
C ARG A 209 -2.43 14.61 0.49
N ILE A 210 -3.63 14.97 0.92
CA ILE A 210 -4.44 14.23 1.91
C ILE A 210 -4.70 12.80 1.39
N TRP A 211 -4.99 12.66 0.11
CA TRP A 211 -5.12 11.36 -0.54
C TRP A 211 -3.86 10.51 -0.39
N ASN A 212 -2.69 11.05 -0.75
CA ASN A 212 -1.43 10.31 -0.63
C ASN A 212 -1.14 9.90 0.82
N ILE A 213 -1.46 10.76 1.79
CA ILE A 213 -1.34 10.44 3.22
C ILE A 213 -2.29 9.30 3.61
N SER A 214 -3.52 9.29 3.11
CA SER A 214 -4.45 8.19 3.40
C SER A 214 -3.91 6.84 2.93
N LEU A 215 -3.27 6.79 1.75
CA LEU A 215 -2.63 5.58 1.24
C LEU A 215 -1.44 5.15 2.11
N ILE A 216 -0.62 6.11 2.55
CA ILE A 216 0.53 5.89 3.45
C ILE A 216 0.06 5.35 4.81
N LEU A 217 -0.99 5.94 5.40
CA LEU A 217 -1.60 5.45 6.64
C LEU A 217 -2.14 4.02 6.47
N GLY A 218 -2.64 3.71 5.28
CA GLY A 218 -3.02 2.38 4.87
C GLY A 218 -1.87 1.38 4.91
N ASP A 219 -0.74 1.72 4.30
CA ASP A 219 0.48 0.92 4.30
C ASP A 219 1.11 0.75 5.70
N LEU A 220 0.71 1.58 6.66
CA LEU A 220 1.06 1.48 8.08
C LEU A 220 0.08 0.61 8.90
N GLY A 221 -0.98 0.08 8.28
CA GLY A 221 -2.03 -0.67 8.97
C GLY A 221 -3.01 0.20 9.77
N GLU A 222 -2.93 1.54 9.66
CA GLU A 222 -3.83 2.48 10.37
C GLU A 222 -5.12 2.71 9.59
N HIS A 223 -5.83 1.61 9.27
CA HIS A 223 -6.95 1.60 8.31
C HIS A 223 -8.11 2.53 8.68
N GLN A 224 -8.39 2.73 9.97
CA GLN A 224 -9.44 3.65 10.41
C GLN A 224 -9.09 5.10 10.06
N LYS A 225 -7.89 5.56 10.46
CA LYS A 225 -7.41 6.92 10.16
C LYS A 225 -7.26 7.13 8.67
N ALA A 226 -6.72 6.13 7.95
CA ALA A 226 -6.66 6.14 6.50
C ALA A 226 -8.05 6.38 5.88
N GLY A 227 -9.09 5.72 6.39
CA GLY A 227 -10.46 5.91 5.93
C GLY A 227 -11.04 7.30 6.22
N GLU A 228 -10.74 7.88 7.39
CA GLU A 228 -11.15 9.24 7.75
C GLU A 228 -10.46 10.29 6.87
N THR A 229 -9.13 10.20 6.72
CA THR A 229 -8.34 11.10 5.87
C THR A 229 -8.75 10.99 4.40
N LEU A 230 -9.03 9.78 3.91
CA LEU A 230 -9.49 9.59 2.53
C LEU A 230 -10.88 10.22 2.29
N ARG A 231 -11.76 10.21 3.29
CA ARG A 231 -13.06 10.90 3.20
C ARG A 231 -12.86 12.40 2.99
N GLU A 232 -11.97 13.02 3.77
CA GLU A 232 -11.62 14.43 3.63
C GLU A 232 -11.07 14.74 2.23
N ALA A 233 -10.18 13.89 1.70
CA ALA A 233 -9.67 14.06 0.34
C ALA A 233 -10.80 14.03 -0.70
N ILE A 234 -11.72 13.07 -0.61
CA ILE A 234 -12.84 12.93 -1.56
C ILE A 234 -13.81 14.11 -1.45
N GLU A 235 -14.08 14.60 -0.24
CA GLU A 235 -14.87 15.83 -0.05
C GLU A 235 -14.18 17.02 -0.70
N GLY A 236 -12.86 17.16 -0.54
CA GLY A 236 -12.04 18.16 -1.23
C GLY A 236 -12.16 18.09 -2.75
N TYR A 237 -12.04 16.90 -3.35
CA TYR A 237 -12.26 16.71 -4.79
C TYR A 237 -13.70 16.97 -5.23
N GLY A 238 -14.69 16.63 -4.40
CA GLY A 238 -16.10 16.84 -4.70
C GLY A 238 -16.53 18.31 -4.63
N MET A 239 -15.81 19.13 -3.87
CA MET A 239 -15.97 20.59 -3.86
C MET A 239 -15.37 21.26 -5.10
N THR A 240 -14.30 20.69 -5.66
CA THR A 240 -13.60 21.27 -6.84
C THR A 240 -14.21 20.84 -8.17
N TYR A 241 -14.57 19.56 -8.32
CA TYR A 241 -15.23 19.05 -9.51
C TYR A 241 -16.73 18.82 -9.25
N ARG A 242 -17.61 19.52 -9.98
CA ARG A 242 -19.00 19.06 -10.12
C ARG A 242 -19.01 17.64 -10.74
N GLU A 243 -20.10 16.91 -10.46
CA GLU A 243 -20.35 15.46 -10.51
C GLU A 243 -19.57 14.54 -11.50
N ASP A 244 -18.98 15.03 -12.59
CA ASP A 244 -18.50 14.20 -13.71
C ASP A 244 -17.11 13.53 -13.57
N HIS A 245 -16.27 13.90 -12.58
CA HIS A 245 -14.87 13.42 -12.53
C HIS A 245 -14.46 12.71 -11.23
N ARG A 246 -15.42 12.30 -10.38
CA ARG A 246 -15.15 12.11 -8.94
C ARG A 246 -14.11 11.03 -8.57
N LEU A 247 -13.87 9.96 -9.34
CA LEU A 247 -13.26 8.74 -8.75
C LEU A 247 -12.28 7.92 -9.64
N THR A 248 -11.85 8.43 -10.80
CA THR A 248 -10.86 7.77 -11.70
C THR A 248 -9.40 8.19 -11.42
N LEU A 249 -9.09 8.64 -10.21
CA LEU A 249 -7.73 9.03 -9.82
C LEU A 249 -6.82 7.79 -9.78
N ASN A 250 -6.01 7.64 -10.82
CA ASN A 250 -4.99 6.60 -10.92
C ASN A 250 -3.74 7.05 -10.17
N GLY A 251 -3.44 6.43 -9.03
CA GLY A 251 -2.08 6.51 -8.46
C GLY A 251 -1.05 5.90 -9.43
N ARG A 252 0.26 6.10 -9.20
CA ARG A 252 1.37 5.61 -10.06
C ARG A 252 1.43 4.07 -10.28
N TYR A 253 0.50 3.30 -9.70
CA TYR A 253 0.32 1.84 -9.84
C TYR A 253 -1.04 1.44 -10.43
N GLY A 254 -1.82 2.39 -10.94
CA GLY A 254 -3.21 2.15 -11.36
C GLY A 254 -4.16 1.84 -10.20
N VAL A 255 -3.74 2.10 -8.96
CA VAL A 255 -4.55 1.82 -7.76
C VAL A 255 -5.50 3.00 -7.52
N THR A 256 -6.79 2.73 -7.68
CA THR A 256 -7.92 3.62 -7.36
C THR A 256 -8.30 3.50 -5.89
N PRO A 257 -9.09 4.43 -5.31
CA PRO A 257 -9.49 4.33 -3.91
C PRO A 257 -10.31 3.06 -3.64
N LEU A 258 -11.10 2.62 -4.63
CA LEU A 258 -11.90 1.41 -4.53
C LEU A 258 -11.03 0.15 -4.50
N LEU A 259 -9.97 0.09 -5.32
CA LEU A 259 -9.01 -1.01 -5.31
C LEU A 259 -8.31 -1.13 -3.96
N TRP A 260 -7.81 -0.01 -3.42
CA TRP A 260 -7.16 -0.01 -2.13
C TRP A 260 -8.11 -0.39 -0.99
N ALA A 261 -9.32 0.19 -0.97
CA ALA A 261 -10.31 -0.10 0.06
C ALA A 261 -10.73 -1.58 0.06
N ALA A 262 -10.93 -2.15 -1.13
CA ALA A 262 -11.24 -3.57 -1.28
C ALA A 262 -10.06 -4.48 -0.87
N GLY A 263 -8.83 -4.12 -1.25
CA GLY A 263 -7.62 -4.87 -0.88
C GLY A 263 -7.26 -4.83 0.60
N ASN A 264 -7.77 -3.86 1.37
CA ASN A 264 -7.54 -3.74 2.82
C ASN A 264 -8.76 -4.11 3.67
N GLY A 265 -9.84 -4.62 3.07
CA GLY A 265 -11.03 -4.98 3.85
C GLY A 265 -11.81 -3.77 4.40
N ASN A 266 -11.59 -2.55 3.90
CA ASN A 266 -12.22 -1.33 4.40
C ASN A 266 -13.65 -1.17 3.87
N ARG A 267 -14.58 -1.89 4.50
CA ARG A 267 -16.02 -1.94 4.17
C ARG A 267 -16.70 -0.58 4.15
N ALA A 268 -16.36 0.29 5.11
CA ALA A 268 -16.97 1.62 5.22
C ALA A 268 -16.61 2.48 4.01
N MET A 269 -15.34 2.41 3.59
CA MET A 269 -14.86 3.14 2.41
C MET A 269 -15.43 2.57 1.11
N VAL A 270 -15.48 1.23 0.96
CA VAL A 270 -16.13 0.60 -0.19
C VAL A 270 -17.59 1.06 -0.29
N ASN A 271 -18.34 1.04 0.82
CA ASN A 271 -19.72 1.50 0.82
C ASN A 271 -19.85 2.95 0.37
N PHE A 272 -19.04 3.84 0.96
CA PHE A 272 -19.05 5.25 0.62
C PHE A 272 -18.73 5.50 -0.86
N LEU A 273 -17.67 4.87 -1.39
CA LEU A 273 -17.29 5.02 -2.79
C LEU A 273 -18.40 4.54 -3.73
N LEU A 274 -19.04 3.41 -3.41
CA LEU A 274 -20.15 2.88 -4.20
C LEU A 274 -21.43 3.73 -4.12
N THR A 275 -21.67 4.45 -3.01
CA THR A 275 -22.86 5.30 -2.84
C THR A 275 -22.69 6.72 -3.36
N THR A 276 -21.45 7.23 -3.45
CA THR A 276 -21.18 8.67 -3.63
C THR A 276 -20.78 9.02 -5.08
N GLY A 277 -20.65 8.06 -5.99
CA GLY A 277 -20.36 8.37 -7.39
C GLY A 277 -20.49 7.19 -8.36
N ASP A 278 -20.38 7.49 -9.65
CA ASP A 278 -20.28 6.49 -10.73
C ASP A 278 -18.85 5.92 -10.76
N VAL A 279 -18.54 5.08 -9.77
CA VAL A 279 -17.25 4.38 -9.71
C VAL A 279 -17.25 3.24 -10.71
N ASP A 280 -16.23 3.19 -11.56
CA ASP A 280 -15.93 1.97 -12.31
C ASP A 280 -15.45 0.88 -11.36
N VAL A 281 -16.36 -0.03 -11.00
CA VAL A 281 -16.09 -1.19 -10.14
C VAL A 281 -15.17 -2.23 -10.77
N ASN A 282 -14.85 -2.09 -12.06
CA ASN A 282 -14.01 -3.00 -12.83
C ASN A 282 -12.62 -2.44 -13.12
N VAL A 283 -12.28 -1.29 -12.53
CA VAL A 283 -10.94 -0.73 -12.65
C VAL A 283 -9.88 -1.73 -12.22
N LYS A 284 -8.80 -1.80 -12.99
CA LYS A 284 -7.70 -2.73 -12.80
C LYS A 284 -6.45 -2.00 -12.36
N ASP A 285 -5.73 -2.54 -11.39
CA ASP A 285 -4.37 -2.12 -11.12
C ASP A 285 -3.40 -2.63 -12.21
N ASN A 286 -2.11 -2.28 -12.09
CA ASN A 286 -1.07 -2.71 -13.03
C ASN A 286 -0.89 -4.24 -13.14
N HIS A 287 -1.43 -5.02 -12.22
CA HIS A 287 -1.40 -6.49 -12.24
C HIS A 287 -2.73 -7.09 -12.72
N GLY A 288 -3.68 -6.26 -13.16
CA GLY A 288 -4.99 -6.69 -13.63
C GLY A 288 -5.98 -6.97 -12.51
N TRP A 289 -5.66 -6.61 -11.26
CA TRP A 289 -6.54 -6.86 -10.13
C TRP A 289 -7.66 -5.85 -10.09
N THR A 290 -8.89 -6.36 -10.01
CA THR A 290 -10.11 -5.57 -9.75
C THR A 290 -10.40 -5.54 -8.24
N PRO A 291 -11.27 -4.62 -7.76
CA PRO A 291 -11.71 -4.63 -6.37
C PRO A 291 -12.30 -5.99 -5.96
N LEU A 292 -13.02 -6.65 -6.88
CA LEU A 292 -13.60 -7.96 -6.64
C LEU A 292 -12.55 -9.07 -6.50
N LEU A 293 -11.47 -9.02 -7.29
CA LEU A 293 -10.34 -9.95 -7.16
C LEU A 293 -9.67 -9.83 -5.79
N TRP A 294 -9.37 -8.60 -5.36
CA TRP A 294 -8.78 -8.32 -4.05
C TRP A 294 -9.65 -8.84 -2.90
N ALA A 295 -10.93 -8.49 -2.89
CA ALA A 295 -11.86 -8.92 -1.86
C ALA A 295 -12.05 -10.46 -1.85
N ALA A 296 -12.10 -11.09 -3.03
CA ALA A 296 -12.23 -12.53 -3.16
C ALA A 296 -10.99 -13.29 -2.68
N GLN A 297 -9.78 -12.76 -2.90
CA GLN A 297 -8.55 -13.37 -2.39
C GLN A 297 -8.45 -13.26 -0.87
N ASN A 298 -8.79 -12.09 -0.32
CA ASN A 298 -8.65 -11.81 1.11
C ASN A 298 -9.70 -12.47 1.99
N GLY A 299 -10.85 -12.87 1.43
CA GLY A 299 -11.93 -13.46 2.22
C GLY A 299 -12.94 -12.42 2.73
N ASP A 300 -12.98 -11.22 2.13
CA ASP A 300 -13.85 -10.13 2.56
C ASP A 300 -15.28 -10.26 2.04
N GLU A 301 -16.05 -11.18 2.63
CA GLU A 301 -17.43 -11.52 2.25
C GLU A 301 -18.36 -10.30 2.13
N ALA A 302 -18.20 -9.31 3.01
CA ALA A 302 -19.04 -8.12 3.00
C ALA A 302 -18.76 -7.22 1.79
N ILE A 303 -17.49 -7.07 1.42
CA ILE A 303 -17.06 -6.26 0.27
C ILE A 303 -17.44 -6.97 -1.02
N VAL A 304 -17.25 -8.29 -1.11
CA VAL A 304 -17.74 -9.08 -2.24
C VAL A 304 -19.25 -8.87 -2.41
N LYS A 305 -20.03 -9.01 -1.34
CA LYS A 305 -21.47 -8.77 -1.39
C LYS A 305 -21.82 -7.36 -1.88
N GLN A 306 -21.13 -6.33 -1.37
CA GLN A 306 -21.35 -4.94 -1.79
C GLN A 306 -21.02 -4.73 -3.27
N LEU A 307 -19.87 -5.20 -3.74
CA LEU A 307 -19.43 -5.09 -5.13
C LEU A 307 -20.39 -5.83 -6.07
N LEU A 308 -20.82 -7.03 -5.70
CA LEU A 308 -21.79 -7.81 -6.50
C LEU A 308 -23.18 -7.16 -6.53
N ALA A 309 -23.60 -6.52 -5.44
CA ALA A 309 -24.89 -5.82 -5.36
C ALA A 309 -24.98 -4.63 -6.34
N THR A 310 -23.85 -4.07 -6.79
CA THR A 310 -23.83 -3.03 -7.83
C THR A 310 -24.34 -3.53 -9.18
N GLY A 311 -24.28 -4.84 -9.44
CA GLY A 311 -24.63 -5.46 -10.72
C GLY A 311 -23.66 -5.17 -11.87
N LYS A 312 -22.69 -4.25 -11.68
CA LYS A 312 -21.71 -3.79 -12.69
C LYS A 312 -20.40 -4.58 -12.65
N ALA A 313 -20.10 -5.27 -11.54
CA ALA A 313 -18.84 -5.99 -11.36
C ALA A 313 -18.67 -7.14 -12.36
N ASP A 314 -17.54 -7.18 -13.06
CA ASP A 314 -17.11 -8.28 -13.92
C ASP A 314 -16.58 -9.43 -13.05
N ILE A 315 -17.45 -10.41 -12.85
CA ILE A 315 -17.22 -11.60 -12.03
C ILE A 315 -16.18 -12.54 -12.65
N ASN A 316 -15.93 -12.43 -13.95
CA ASN A 316 -15.04 -13.30 -14.70
C ASN A 316 -13.72 -12.62 -15.09
N SER A 317 -13.49 -11.38 -14.62
CA SER A 317 -12.24 -10.66 -14.87
C SER A 317 -11.05 -11.47 -14.37
N LYS A 318 -10.01 -11.56 -15.21
CA LYS A 318 -8.76 -12.24 -14.90
C LYS A 318 -7.66 -11.26 -14.49
N ASP A 319 -6.87 -11.65 -13.49
CA ASP A 319 -5.58 -11.00 -13.22
C ASP A 319 -4.56 -11.31 -14.31
N TYR A 320 -3.57 -10.44 -14.52
CA TYR A 320 -2.60 -10.56 -15.59
C TYR A 320 -1.45 -11.53 -15.29
N LYS A 321 -1.27 -11.93 -14.02
CA LYS A 321 -0.11 -12.70 -13.61
C LYS A 321 -0.33 -14.20 -13.70
N TYR A 322 -1.55 -14.65 -13.42
CA TYR A 322 -1.90 -16.05 -13.39
C TYR A 322 -3.13 -16.35 -14.25
N GLY A 323 -3.82 -15.32 -14.77
CA GLY A 323 -5.07 -15.50 -15.50
C GLY A 323 -6.23 -16.01 -14.62
N ARG A 324 -6.20 -15.78 -13.30
CA ARG A 324 -7.22 -16.31 -12.38
C ARG A 324 -8.37 -15.32 -12.19
N THR A 325 -9.57 -15.88 -11.98
CA THR A 325 -10.80 -15.12 -11.70
C THR A 325 -11.03 -14.99 -10.19
N PRO A 326 -11.96 -14.11 -9.74
CA PRO A 326 -12.39 -14.07 -8.34
C PRO A 326 -12.81 -15.44 -7.79
N LEU A 327 -13.50 -16.24 -8.60
CA LEU A 327 -13.92 -17.60 -8.21
C LEU A 327 -12.72 -18.53 -8.03
N SER A 328 -11.70 -18.46 -8.90
CA SER A 328 -10.47 -19.25 -8.75
C SER A 328 -9.71 -18.89 -7.48
N TRP A 329 -9.58 -17.59 -7.17
CA TRP A 329 -8.91 -17.13 -5.95
C TRP A 329 -9.66 -17.55 -4.69
N ALA A 330 -10.99 -17.36 -4.64
CA ALA A 330 -11.81 -17.81 -3.52
C ALA A 330 -11.76 -19.33 -3.34
N ALA A 331 -11.73 -20.08 -4.45
CA ALA A 331 -11.67 -21.54 -4.43
C ALA A 331 -10.32 -22.07 -3.95
N GLU A 332 -9.19 -21.48 -4.37
CA GLU A 332 -7.86 -21.83 -3.86
C GLU A 332 -7.73 -21.54 -2.36
N ARG A 333 -8.30 -20.42 -1.89
CA ARG A 333 -8.22 -20.00 -0.49
C ARG A 333 -9.22 -20.68 0.43
N GLY A 334 -10.23 -21.36 -0.11
CA GLY A 334 -11.25 -22.05 0.68
C GLY A 334 -12.36 -21.13 1.20
N HIS A 335 -12.56 -19.97 0.59
CA HIS A 335 -13.54 -18.96 1.05
C HIS A 335 -14.96 -19.35 0.64
N GLU A 336 -15.55 -20.31 1.36
CA GLU A 336 -16.85 -20.94 1.07
C GLU A 336 -17.99 -19.93 0.88
N ALA A 337 -18.08 -18.91 1.72
CA ALA A 337 -19.14 -17.91 1.64
C ALA A 337 -19.01 -17.05 0.38
N ILE A 338 -17.79 -16.70 -0.02
CA ILE A 338 -17.50 -15.95 -1.25
C ILE A 338 -17.82 -16.79 -2.48
N VAL A 339 -17.41 -18.07 -2.49
CA VAL A 339 -17.78 -19.01 -3.56
C VAL A 339 -19.30 -19.07 -3.71
N LYS A 340 -20.02 -19.24 -2.60
CA LYS A 340 -21.49 -19.23 -2.60
C LYS A 340 -22.07 -17.93 -3.15
N GLN A 341 -21.54 -16.76 -2.76
CA GLN A 341 -21.99 -15.46 -3.25
C GLN A 341 -21.75 -15.30 -4.77
N LEU A 342 -20.55 -15.63 -5.25
CA LEU A 342 -20.20 -15.55 -6.66
C LEU A 342 -21.06 -16.49 -7.52
N LEU A 343 -21.27 -17.73 -7.06
CA LEU A 343 -22.13 -18.71 -7.75
C LEU A 343 -23.60 -18.29 -7.76
N ALA A 344 -24.09 -17.68 -6.68
CA ALA A 344 -25.48 -17.21 -6.57
C ALA A 344 -25.84 -16.13 -7.61
N THR A 345 -24.85 -15.43 -8.17
CA THR A 345 -25.08 -14.46 -9.26
C THR A 345 -25.53 -15.12 -10.56
N GLY A 346 -25.23 -16.41 -10.76
CA GLY A 346 -25.45 -17.14 -12.01
C GLY A 346 -24.58 -16.72 -13.21
N LYS A 347 -23.75 -15.68 -13.05
CA LYS A 347 -22.89 -15.11 -14.11
C LYS A 347 -21.44 -15.61 -14.08
N ALA A 348 -21.01 -16.19 -12.95
CA ALA A 348 -19.69 -16.79 -12.82
C ALA A 348 -19.52 -17.98 -13.77
N ASP A 349 -18.50 -17.94 -14.62
CA ASP A 349 -18.08 -19.09 -15.41
C ASP A 349 -17.15 -19.98 -14.57
N ILE A 350 -17.70 -21.13 -14.19
CA ILE A 350 -17.11 -22.08 -13.25
C ILE A 350 -15.96 -22.88 -13.89
N ASN A 351 -15.88 -22.90 -15.23
CA ASN A 351 -14.91 -23.69 -15.97
C ASN A 351 -13.78 -22.84 -16.58
N LEU A 352 -13.72 -21.54 -16.28
CA LEU A 352 -12.64 -20.68 -16.75
C LEU A 352 -11.29 -21.19 -16.26
N LYS A 353 -10.41 -21.43 -17.23
CA LYS A 353 -9.03 -21.85 -16.98
C LYS A 353 -8.12 -20.64 -16.75
N ASP A 354 -7.23 -20.79 -15.80
CA ASP A 354 -6.10 -19.89 -15.59
C ASP A 354 -4.96 -20.21 -16.59
N GLU A 355 -3.83 -19.51 -16.49
CA GLU A 355 -2.69 -19.70 -17.40
C GLU A 355 -2.05 -21.10 -17.31
N ASN A 356 -2.23 -21.80 -16.19
CA ASN A 356 -1.80 -23.19 -16.02
C ASN A 356 -2.86 -24.20 -16.48
N GLY A 357 -3.95 -23.73 -17.10
CA GLY A 357 -5.06 -24.58 -17.50
C GLY A 357 -5.94 -25.05 -16.34
N ARG A 358 -5.74 -24.53 -15.12
CA ARG A 358 -6.46 -24.96 -13.91
C ARG A 358 -7.78 -24.20 -13.77
N THR A 359 -8.83 -24.90 -13.36
CA THR A 359 -10.14 -24.33 -13.07
C THR A 359 -10.29 -24.01 -11.58
N PRO A 360 -11.32 -23.24 -11.15
CA PRO A 360 -11.65 -23.12 -9.73
C PRO A 360 -11.79 -24.47 -9.02
N LEU A 361 -12.35 -25.48 -9.69
CA LEU A 361 -12.46 -26.84 -9.14
C LEU A 361 -11.09 -27.51 -8.99
N SER A 362 -10.18 -27.34 -9.94
CA SER A 362 -8.80 -27.83 -9.83
C SER A 362 -8.10 -27.23 -8.60
N TRP A 363 -8.24 -25.93 -8.35
CA TRP A 363 -7.65 -25.26 -7.20
C TRP A 363 -8.26 -25.72 -5.86
N ALA A 364 -9.58 -25.79 -5.77
CA ALA A 364 -10.24 -26.31 -4.57
C ALA A 364 -9.85 -27.77 -4.28
N ALA A 365 -9.67 -28.58 -5.34
CA ALA A 365 -9.31 -29.98 -5.22
C ALA A 365 -7.85 -30.19 -4.79
N GLU A 366 -6.93 -29.45 -5.39
CA GLU A 366 -5.51 -29.45 -5.02
C GLU A 366 -5.29 -28.99 -3.58
N LYS A 367 -6.12 -28.06 -3.07
CA LYS A 367 -6.02 -27.54 -1.70
C LYS A 367 -6.88 -28.27 -0.67
N GLY A 368 -7.68 -29.24 -1.10
CA GLY A 368 -8.49 -30.07 -0.20
C GLY A 368 -9.73 -29.39 0.38
N HIS A 369 -10.21 -28.32 -0.24
CA HIS A 369 -11.37 -27.54 0.24
C HIS A 369 -12.69 -28.24 -0.08
N GLU A 370 -13.04 -29.24 0.73
CA GLU A 370 -14.18 -30.14 0.50
C GLU A 370 -15.52 -29.41 0.31
N ALA A 371 -15.80 -28.41 1.16
CA ALA A 371 -17.04 -27.65 1.09
C ALA A 371 -17.13 -26.81 -0.20
N VAL A 372 -16.03 -26.19 -0.64
CA VAL A 372 -15.96 -25.48 -1.92
C VAL A 372 -16.20 -26.45 -3.08
N VAL A 373 -15.57 -27.63 -3.06
CA VAL A 373 -15.80 -28.67 -4.07
C VAL A 373 -17.27 -29.06 -4.14
N LYS A 374 -17.91 -29.32 -2.99
CA LYS A 374 -19.36 -29.62 -2.94
C LYS A 374 -20.20 -28.49 -3.52
N GLN A 375 -19.89 -27.23 -3.22
CA GLN A 375 -20.61 -26.07 -3.75
C GLN A 375 -20.46 -25.96 -5.28
N LEU A 376 -19.24 -26.12 -5.81
CA LEU A 376 -18.99 -26.09 -7.25
C LEU A 376 -19.71 -27.22 -7.99
N LEU A 377 -19.67 -28.45 -7.45
CA LEU A 377 -20.35 -29.61 -8.03
C LEU A 377 -21.88 -29.48 -7.95
N ALA A 378 -22.43 -28.91 -6.89
CA ALA A 378 -23.86 -28.71 -6.70
C ALA A 378 -24.49 -27.81 -7.79
N THR A 379 -23.69 -27.00 -8.50
CA THR A 379 -24.17 -26.21 -9.64
C THR A 379 -24.54 -27.06 -10.85
N GLY A 380 -24.02 -28.28 -10.94
CA GLY A 380 -24.17 -29.17 -12.10
C GLY A 380 -23.44 -28.72 -13.38
N LYS A 381 -22.74 -27.57 -13.33
CA LYS A 381 -22.05 -26.97 -14.49
C LYS A 381 -20.52 -27.19 -14.46
N ALA A 382 -19.96 -27.51 -13.29
CA ALA A 382 -18.54 -27.77 -13.13
C ALA A 382 -18.13 -29.04 -13.90
N ASP A 383 -17.15 -28.93 -14.80
CA ASP A 383 -16.59 -30.07 -15.51
C ASP A 383 -15.40 -30.66 -14.75
N ILE A 384 -15.62 -31.85 -14.18
CA ILE A 384 -14.64 -32.58 -13.38
C ILE A 384 -13.49 -33.19 -14.20
N ASN A 385 -13.62 -33.23 -15.53
CA ASN A 385 -12.65 -33.84 -16.43
C ASN A 385 -11.69 -32.83 -17.09
N LEU A 386 -11.86 -31.53 -16.82
CA LEU A 386 -10.98 -30.51 -17.38
C LEU A 386 -9.56 -30.66 -16.84
N MET A 387 -8.64 -30.95 -17.75
CA MET A 387 -7.22 -31.11 -17.43
C MET A 387 -6.47 -29.78 -17.42
N ASP A 388 -5.49 -29.67 -16.52
CA ASP A 388 -4.48 -28.62 -16.54
C ASP A 388 -3.47 -28.84 -17.69
N THR A 389 -2.52 -27.91 -17.87
CA THR A 389 -1.50 -28.01 -18.93
C THR A 389 -0.58 -29.23 -18.80
N SER A 390 -0.54 -29.87 -17.63
CA SER A 390 0.21 -31.11 -17.37
C SER A 390 -0.65 -32.37 -17.51
N GLY A 391 -1.89 -32.25 -18.00
CA GLY A 391 -2.81 -33.38 -18.16
C GLY A 391 -3.46 -33.86 -16.86
N ARG A 392 -3.35 -33.09 -15.76
CA ARG A 392 -3.92 -33.48 -14.46
C ARG A 392 -5.36 -33.00 -14.34
N THR A 393 -6.22 -33.91 -13.89
CA THR A 393 -7.62 -33.61 -13.53
C THR A 393 -7.71 -33.07 -12.09
N PRO A 394 -8.79 -32.38 -11.70
CA PRO A 394 -9.05 -32.03 -10.30
C PRO A 394 -8.92 -33.23 -9.35
N ARG A 395 -9.40 -34.41 -9.78
CA ARG A 395 -9.28 -35.65 -9.01
C ARG A 395 -7.84 -36.10 -8.82
N SER A 396 -7.02 -36.08 -9.87
CA SER A 396 -5.61 -36.46 -9.75
C SER A 396 -4.84 -35.47 -8.88
N LEU A 397 -5.15 -34.16 -8.97
CA LEU A 397 -4.56 -33.14 -8.09
C LEU A 397 -4.91 -33.39 -6.61
N ALA A 398 -6.17 -33.70 -6.30
CA ALA A 398 -6.58 -34.05 -4.94
C ALA A 398 -5.88 -35.32 -4.43
N ALA A 399 -5.77 -36.35 -5.27
CA ALA A 399 -5.10 -37.59 -4.91
C ALA A 399 -3.58 -37.40 -4.69
N GLU A 400 -2.92 -36.63 -5.56
CA GLU A 400 -1.49 -36.30 -5.48
C GLU A 400 -1.15 -35.55 -4.19
N ASN A 401 -2.06 -34.68 -3.72
CA ASN A 401 -1.90 -33.91 -2.49
C ASN A 401 -2.48 -34.59 -1.24
N GLY A 402 -2.94 -35.85 -1.34
CA GLY A 402 -3.44 -36.62 -0.19
C GLY A 402 -4.85 -36.24 0.29
N HIS A 403 -5.62 -35.49 -0.49
CA HIS A 403 -6.97 -35.07 -0.16
C HIS A 403 -8.01 -36.13 -0.53
N GLU A 404 -7.98 -37.25 0.21
CA GLU A 404 -8.79 -38.45 -0.08
C GLU A 404 -10.30 -38.18 -0.15
N ALA A 405 -10.84 -37.39 0.80
CA ALA A 405 -12.26 -37.04 0.83
C ALA A 405 -12.69 -36.32 -0.46
N VAL A 406 -11.87 -35.39 -0.94
CA VAL A 406 -12.13 -34.65 -2.18
C VAL A 406 -11.98 -35.54 -3.41
N ALA A 407 -10.95 -36.39 -3.45
CA ALA A 407 -10.77 -37.35 -4.53
C ALA A 407 -11.97 -38.32 -4.64
N LYS A 408 -12.53 -38.74 -3.51
CA LYS A 408 -13.76 -39.56 -3.43
C LYS A 408 -14.99 -38.80 -3.94
N LEU A 409 -15.16 -37.52 -3.56
CA LEU A 409 -16.27 -36.70 -4.07
C LEU A 409 -16.24 -36.55 -5.59
N LEU A 410 -15.04 -36.45 -6.17
CA LEU A 410 -14.83 -36.32 -7.62
C LEU A 410 -14.90 -37.66 -8.37
N LEU A 411 -15.10 -38.78 -7.66
CA LEU A 411 -15.23 -40.12 -8.24
C LEU A 411 -16.69 -40.47 -8.57
N LEU A 412 -17.66 -39.80 -7.92
CA LEU A 412 -19.07 -40.13 -8.09
C LEU A 412 -19.59 -39.67 -9.47
N PRO A 413 -20.26 -40.55 -10.25
CA PRO A 413 -20.95 -40.15 -11.47
C PRO A 413 -22.03 -39.12 -11.13
N ARG A 414 -22.19 -38.11 -12.00
CA ARG A 414 -23.16 -36.99 -11.88
C ARG A 414 -24.41 -37.37 -11.07
N LEU A 415 -24.50 -36.88 -9.84
CA LEU A 415 -25.75 -36.94 -9.09
C LEU A 415 -26.82 -36.12 -9.82
N ARG A 416 -27.68 -36.78 -10.60
CA ARG A 416 -28.87 -36.14 -11.17
C ARG A 416 -29.89 -35.95 -10.07
N ARG A 417 -30.21 -34.69 -9.76
CA ARG A 417 -31.31 -34.34 -8.86
C ARG A 417 -32.64 -34.61 -9.56
N ILE A 418 -33.24 -35.78 -9.33
CA ILE A 418 -34.63 -36.09 -9.74
C ILE A 418 -35.48 -36.06 -8.46
N GLY A 419 -36.43 -35.12 -8.36
CA GLY A 419 -37.48 -35.16 -7.33
C GLY A 419 -37.04 -34.97 -5.87
N GLY A 420 -35.95 -34.26 -5.59
CA GLY A 420 -35.60 -33.85 -4.21
C GLY A 420 -34.98 -34.93 -3.31
N ARG A 421 -34.64 -36.11 -3.84
CA ARG A 421 -33.79 -37.10 -3.16
C ARG A 421 -32.53 -37.39 -3.97
N TRP A 422 -31.42 -37.50 -3.25
CA TRP A 422 -30.19 -38.09 -3.76
C TRP A 422 -30.34 -39.61 -3.68
N LEU A 423 -30.23 -40.29 -4.82
CA LEU A 423 -30.13 -41.75 -4.89
C LEU A 423 -28.75 -42.09 -5.47
N ASN A 424 -28.12 -43.10 -4.88
CA ASN A 424 -26.82 -43.64 -5.28
C ASN A 424 -26.84 -44.24 -6.67
#